data_AF-A0A7C6ZKE9-F1
#
_entry.id   AF-A0A7C6ZKE9-F1
#
_cell.length_a   1.000
_cell.length_b   1.000
_cell.length_c   1.000
_cell.angle_alpha   90.00
_cell.angle_beta   90.00
_cell.angle_gamma   90.00
#
_symmetry.space_group_name_H-M   'P 1'
#
loop_
_entity.id
_entity.type
_entity.pdbx_description
1 polymer ?
#
loop_
_entity_poly.entity_id
_entity_poly.type
_entity_poly.pdbx_seq_one_letter_code
_entity_poly.pdbx_strand_id
1 'polypeptide(L)' 'MLIRVLTIFPEMFAGTLQNSILKRAQEQGLLKIELINIRDFS' A
#
# COMPACT_ATOMS: atom_id res chain seq x y z
N MET A 1 -6.89 -5.80 -8.93
CA MET A 1 -7.26 -6.28 -7.57
C MET A 1 -7.01 -5.17 -6.56
N LEU A 2 -7.93 -4.94 -5.62
CA LEU A 2 -7.80 -3.91 -4.59
C LEU A 2 -7.52 -4.53 -3.22
N ILE A 3 -6.49 -4.04 -2.54
CA ILE A 3 -6.13 -4.44 -1.17
C ILE A 3 -6.12 -3.19 -0.29
N ARG A 4 -6.78 -3.28 0.87
CA ARG A 4 -6.74 -2.26 1.92
C ARG A 4 -6.01 -2.80 3.12
N VAL A 5 -5.05 -2.02 3.63
CA VAL A 5 -4.29 -2.35 4.83
C VAL A 5 -4.58 -1.30 5.88
N LEU A 6 -5.20 -1.72 6.97
CA LEU A 6 -5.36 -0.88 8.15
C LEU A 6 -4.12 -1.07 9.03
N THR A 7 -3.41 0.02 9.30
CA THR A 7 -2.16 -0.01 10.06
C THR A 7 -2.03 1.28 10.87
N ILE A 8 -1.16 1.27 11.88
CA ILE A 8 -0.72 2.48 12.59
C ILE A 8 0.68 2.94 12.17
N PHE A 9 1.28 2.27 11.17
CA PHE A 9 2.61 2.54 10.62
C PHE A 9 2.60 2.41 9.08
N PRO A 10 1.89 3.26 8.33
CA PRO A 10 1.85 3.20 6.86
C PRO A 10 3.24 3.37 6.21
N GLU A 11 4.14 4.15 6.81
CA GLU A 11 5.48 4.44 6.32
C GLU A 11 6.36 3.20 6.14
N MET A 12 6.13 2.14 6.94
CA MET A 12 6.84 0.86 6.85
C MET A 12 6.66 0.17 5.48
N PHE A 13 5.59 0.51 4.76
CA PHE A 13 5.24 -0.10 3.47
C PHE A 13 5.77 0.68 2.27
N ALA A 14 6.25 1.92 2.45
CA ALA A 14 6.70 2.76 1.33
C ALA A 14 7.82 2.11 0.52
N GLY A 15 8.79 1.48 1.19
CA GLY A 15 9.90 0.78 0.53
C GLY A 15 9.46 -0.51 -0.15
N THR A 16 8.64 -1.34 0.50
CA THR A 16 8.27 -2.65 -0.04
C THR A 16 7.32 -2.54 -1.24
N LEU A 17 6.38 -1.59 -1.20
CA LEU A 17 5.40 -1.40 -2.27
C LEU A 17 5.99 -0.72 -3.52
N GLN A 18 7.09 0.01 -3.39
CA GLN A 18 7.71 0.75 -4.49
C GLN A 18 8.85 0.01 -5.18
N ASN A 19 8.99 -1.31 -4.95
CA ASN A 19 10.09 -2.09 -5.49
C ASN A 19 9.63 -3.31 -6.31
N SER A 20 10.47 -3.68 -7.28
CA SER A 20 10.38 -4.94 -8.03
C SER A 20 8.98 -5.22 -8.62
N ILE A 21 8.46 -6.44 -8.44
CA ILE A 21 7.22 -6.93 -9.01
C ILE A 21 5.97 -6.19 -8.49
N LEU A 22 5.99 -5.72 -7.24
CA LEU A 22 4.87 -4.99 -6.65
C LEU A 22 4.70 -3.61 -7.30
N LYS A 23 5.81 -2.91 -7.56
CA LYS A 23 5.78 -1.65 -8.30
C LYS A 23 5.24 -1.84 -9.72
N ARG A 24 5.77 -2.83 -10.46
CA ARG A 24 5.31 -3.13 -11.83
C ARG A 24 3.83 -3.49 -11.89
N ALA A 25 3.33 -4.28 -10.94
CA ALA A 25 1.92 -4.65 -10.88
C ALA A 25 1.00 -3.44 -10.63
N GLN A 26 1.46 -2.46 -9.85
CA GLN A 26 0.73 -1.20 -9.65
C GLN A 26 0.78 -0.31 -10.89
N GLU A 27 1.94 -0.18 -11.55
CA GLU A 27 2.10 0.58 -12.80
C GLU A 27 1.24 0.00 -13.94
N GLN A 28 1.07 -1.32 -13.98
CA GLN A 28 0.20 -2.01 -14.95
C GLN A 28 -1.29 -2.00 -14.56
N GLY A 29 -1.66 -1.39 -13.42
CA GLY A 29 -3.04 -1.33 -12.95
C GLY A 29 -3.62 -2.67 -12.46
N LEU A 30 -2.80 -3.71 -12.35
CA LEU A 30 -3.22 -5.04 -11.90
C LEU A 30 -3.46 -5.07 -10.38
N LEU A 31 -2.77 -4.19 -9.65
CA LEU A 31 -2.79 -4.13 -8.19
C LEU A 31 -2.96 -2.68 -7.72
N LYS A 32 -3.92 -2.45 -6.83
CA LYS A 32 -4.06 -1.18 -6.10
C LYS A 32 -3.99 -1.47 -4.60
N ILE A 33 -3.11 -0.77 -3.90
CA ILE A 33 -2.94 -0.90 -2.45
C ILE A 33 -3.26 0.44 -1.81
N GLU A 34 -4.19 0.44 -0.85
CA GLU A 34 -4.56 1.60 -0.05
C GLU A 34 -4.13 1.35 1.40
N LEU A 35 -3.20 2.16 1.88
CA LEU A 35 -2.75 2.15 3.28
C LEU A 35 -3.62 3.14 4.06
N ILE A 36 -4.30 2.65 5.09
CA ILE A 36 -5.18 3.44 5.94
C ILE A 36 -4.54 3.52 7.32
N ASN A 37 -4.16 4.74 7.73
CA ASN A 37 -3.65 4.99 9.07
C ASN A 37 -4.81 5.08 10.05
N ILE A 38 -4.89 4.13 10.99
CA ILE A 38 -6.00 4.07 11.96
C ILE A 38 -5.97 5.28 12.90
N ARG A 39 -4.80 5.90 13.13
CA ARG A 39 -4.67 7.09 13.98
C ARG A 39 -5.40 8.30 13.43
N ASP A 40 -5.73 8.32 12.14
CA ASP A 40 -6.48 9.41 11.53
C ASP A 40 -7.96 9.44 11.99
N PHE A 41 -8.41 8.42 12.73
CA PHE A 41 -9.80 8.24 13.18
C PHE A 41 -9.97 8.35 14.71
N SER A 42 -8.98 8.87 15.44
CA SER A 42 -8.99 9.04 16.90
C SER A 42 -8.68 10.46 17.32
#